data_AF-A0A5U8V6B4-F1
#
_entry.id   AF-A0A5U8V6B4-F1
#
_cell.length_a   1.000
_cell.length_b   1.000
_cell.length_c   1.000
_cell.angle_alpha   90.00
_cell.angle_beta   90.00
_cell.angle_gamma   90.00
#
_symmetry.space_group_name_H-M   'P 1'
#
loop_
_entity.id
_entity.type
_entity.pdbx_description
1 polymer ?
#
loop_
_entity_poly.entity_id
_entity_poly.type
_entity_poly.pdbx_seq_one_letter_code
_entity_poly.pdbx_strand_id
1 'polypeptide(L)' 'MSWQQRVDDALTARRVTDTLRRRYVVSQGAGRWLVANGRQYLNFSSNDYL' A
#
# COMPACT_ATOMS: atom_id res chain seq x y z
N MET A 1 -3.53 29.71 -10.15
CA MET A 1 -3.22 28.35 -9.69
C MET A 1 -4.55 27.59 -9.58
N SER A 2 -4.74 26.50 -10.31
CA SER A 2 -6.00 25.73 -10.27
C SER A 2 -5.98 24.69 -9.14
N TRP A 3 -7.14 24.18 -8.74
CA TRP A 3 -7.22 23.08 -7.78
C TRP A 3 -6.51 21.81 -8.28
N GLN A 4 -6.62 21.52 -9.58
CA GLN A 4 -5.92 20.39 -10.20
C GLN A 4 -4.39 20.54 -10.05
N GLN A 5 -3.85 21.73 -10.36
CA GLN A 5 -2.42 22.01 -10.20
C GLN A 5 -1.96 21.75 -8.77
N ARG A 6 -2.73 22.19 -7.76
CA ARG A 6 -2.40 21.97 -6.35
C ARG A 6 -2.35 20.47 -5.98
N VAL A 7 -3.24 19.66 -6.54
CA VAL A 7 -3.24 18.20 -6.32
C VAL A 7 -2.00 17.57 -6.96
N ASP A 8 -1.68 17.96 -8.19
CA ASP A 8 -0.54 17.42 -8.93
C ASP A 8 0.79 17.78 -8.28
N ASP A 9 0.93 19.03 -7.80
CA ASP A 9 2.12 19.49 -7.06
C ASP A 9 2.30 18.68 -5.76
N ALA A 10 1.21 18.47 -5.00
CA ALA A 10 1.26 17.69 -3.76
C ALA A 10 1.59 16.21 -4.00
N LEU A 11 1.05 15.61 -5.06
CA LEU A 11 1.40 14.24 -5.44
C LEU A 11 2.85 14.14 -5.90
N THR A 12 3.36 15.14 -6.62
CA THR A 12 4.76 15.21 -7.05
C THR A 12 5.70 15.29 -5.85
N ALA A 13 5.41 16.16 -4.88
CA ALA A 13 6.18 16.24 -3.64
C ALA A 13 6.22 14.90 -2.88
N ARG A 14 5.10 14.16 -2.84
CA ARG A 14 5.06 12.82 -2.22
C ARG A 14 5.86 11.76 -2.96
N ARG A 15 5.92 11.85 -4.30
CA ARG A 15 6.76 10.95 -5.12
C ARG A 15 8.25 11.22 -4.90
N VAL A 16 8.64 12.50 -4.86
CA VAL A 16 10.04 12.92 -4.64
C VAL A 16 10.54 12.52 -3.26
N THR A 17 9.66 12.51 -2.26
CA THR A 17 10.00 12.14 -0.87
C THR A 17 9.75 10.67 -0.52
N ASP A 18 9.42 9.83 -1.51
CA ASP A 18 9.06 8.42 -1.32
C ASP A 18 7.97 8.16 -0.25
N THR A 19 7.04 9.12 -0.11
CA THR A 19 5.92 9.03 0.85
C THR A 19 4.60 8.65 0.18
N LEU A 20 4.58 8.52 -1.15
CA LEU A 20 3.38 8.12 -1.89
C LEU A 20 3.10 6.62 -1.69
N ARG A 21 1.96 6.30 -1.07
CA ARG A 21 1.56 4.92 -0.81
C ARG A 21 0.89 4.27 -2.03
N ARG A 22 1.08 2.96 -2.17
CA ARG A 22 0.37 2.11 -3.13
C ARG A 22 -0.26 0.94 -2.39
N ARG A 23 -1.42 0.49 -2.85
CA ARG A 23 -2.02 -0.76 -2.35
C ARG A 23 -1.43 -1.93 -3.11
N TYR A 24 -1.21 -3.03 -2.40
CA TYR A 24 -0.81 -4.32 -2.97
C TYR A 24 -1.99 -5.28 -2.88
N VAL A 25 -2.30 -5.96 -3.98
CA VAL A 25 -3.36 -6.97 -4.01
C VAL A 25 -2.80 -8.26 -3.44
N VAL A 26 -3.56 -8.88 -2.54
CA VAL A 26 -3.24 -10.18 -1.94
C VAL A 26 -4.42 -11.12 -2.11
N SER A 27 -4.13 -12.40 -2.32
CA SER A 27 -5.15 -13.47 -2.36
C SER A 27 -5.51 -13.96 -0.97
N GLN A 28 -4.60 -13.82 -0.01
CA GLN A 28 -4.84 -14.02 1.42
C GLN A 28 -4.06 -12.96 2.21
N GLY A 29 -4.75 -12.24 3.10
CA GLY A 29 -4.15 -11.16 3.92
C GLY A 29 -4.48 -11.22 5.41
N ALA A 30 -5.29 -12.19 5.84
CA ALA A 30 -5.69 -12.41 7.22
C ALA A 30 -5.13 -13.74 7.77
N GLY A 31 -4.94 -13.78 9.09
CA GLY A 31 -4.38 -14.88 9.85
C GLY A 31 -2.89 -15.06 9.61
N ARG A 32 -2.41 -16.30 9.80
CA ARG A 32 -0.99 -16.68 9.76
C ARG A 32 -0.29 -16.45 8.43
N TRP A 33 -1.02 -16.52 7.31
CA TRP A 33 -0.43 -16.53 5.98
C TRP A 33 -0.83 -15.30 5.18
N LEU A 34 0.14 -14.77 4.44
CA LEU A 34 -0.06 -13.76 3.41
C LEU A 34 0.33 -14.39 2.07
N VAL A 35 -0.57 -14.28 1.09
CA VAL A 35 -0.33 -14.81 -0.25
C VAL A 35 -0.42 -13.69 -1.27
N ALA A 36 0.71 -13.35 -1.86
CA ALA A 36 0.84 -12.30 -2.87
C ALA A 36 1.63 -12.83 -4.07
N ASN A 37 1.18 -12.51 -5.29
CA ASN A 37 1.82 -12.93 -6.54
C ASN A 37 2.12 -14.45 -6.61
N GLY A 38 1.18 -15.27 -6.11
CA GLY A 38 1.33 -16.74 -6.09
C GLY A 38 2.34 -17.28 -5.07
N ARG A 39 2.94 -16.43 -4.23
CA ARG A 39 3.89 -16.83 -3.19
C ARG A 39 3.30 -16.64 -1.79
N GLN A 40 3.64 -17.57 -0.91
CA GLN A 40 3.19 -17.61 0.48
C GLN A 40 4.27 -17.10 1.44
N TYR A 41 3.85 -16.31 2.44
CA TYR A 41 4.69 -15.67 3.45
C TYR A 41 4.02 -15.78 4.82
N LEU A 42 4.81 -15.84 5.91
CA LEU A 42 4.27 -15.62 7.26
C LEU A 42 3.79 -14.17 7.38
N ASN A 43 2.58 -13.99 7.90
CA ASN A 43 1.91 -12.70 7.95
C ASN A 43 2.08 -12.04 9.32
N PHE A 44 2.83 -10.95 9.34
CA PHE A 44 3.03 -10.09 10.51
C PHE A 44 2.37 -8.71 10.33
N SER A 45 1.48 -8.57 9.35
CA SER A 45 0.87 -7.30 8.95
C SER A 45 -0.64 -7.27 9.07
N SER A 46 -1.27 -8.39 9.42
CA SER A 46 -2.71 -8.46 9.62
C SER A 46 -3.11 -8.07 11.04
N ASN A 47 -4.38 -7.74 11.20
CA ASN A 47 -5.00 -7.48 12.50
C ASN A 47 -5.87 -8.67 12.96
N ASP A 48 -5.66 -9.85 12.38
CA ASP A 48 -6.46 -11.06 12.64
C ASP A 48 -5.78 -11.89 13.74
N TYR A 49 -6.09 -11.56 14.99
CA TYR A 49 -5.32 -11.99 16.16
C TYR A 49 -5.84 -13.26 16.86
N LEU A 50 -7.10 -13.66 16.62
CA LEU A 50 -7.81 -14.73 17.34
C LEU A 50 -8.29 -15.81 16.37
#